data_AF-A0A8X6GPL6-F1
#
_entry.id   AF-A0A8X6GPL6-F1
#
_cell.length_a   1.000
_cell.length_b   1.000
_cell.length_c   1.000
_cell.angle_alpha   90.00
_cell.angle_beta   90.00
_cell.angle_gamma   90.00
#
_symmetry.space_group_name_H-M   'P 1'
#
loop_
_entity.id
_entity.type
_entity.pdbx_description
1 polymer ?
#
loop_
_entity_poly.entity_id
_entity_poly.type
_entity_poly.pdbx_seq_one_letter_code
_entity_poly.pdbx_strand_id
1 'polypeptide(L)'
;MMNFSKWIVAALNIPLVFEVYESDNGKKRISGIEGNFADAIFKEMNIEYDIVFPEDNEYGREVNGGNWTGLIGMVQRGEADIAIGTLGINEKRMQVVDFSFPYTADKLTFVVLKPSEWLMAFGFFNLLDLSTWMLLFGSFLLSTALFFAMLKGTTTYLEVVHIFFGSILRQPLTFHNYTHEKKFCIGTWLLFSFIMSSVFSGVLLSFLATPSKVETIKNFRELSKAVERGTHRVYTLKGTFAVPFFLNSKEPYFRLLGNAIEQNNWYIKSEELLHNPLKTKDIVIVCPSEYLKLLYGNQRRILLSEDSGYTMTTAFVIRKDFCCKTQLEKVMSRMVSAGIYERYFKLESLKYSLSLPAYEENMSKERILTLNHLFGAFSILFSGLVISFLVFLGEVISNYITRTT
;
A
#
# COMPACT_ATOMS: atom_id res chain seq x y z
N MET A 1 15.06 52.50 -9.92
CA MET A 1 15.15 51.18 -9.25
C MET A 1 14.28 51.27 -8.01
N MET A 2 13.15 50.56 -7.98
CA MET A 2 12.35 50.48 -6.75
C MET A 2 13.08 49.56 -5.79
N ASN A 3 13.38 50.08 -4.60
CA ASN A 3 13.99 49.34 -3.51
C ASN A 3 12.90 48.41 -2.97
N PHE A 4 12.85 47.16 -3.41
CA PHE A 4 11.86 46.22 -2.90
C PHE A 4 12.18 45.93 -1.44
N SER A 5 11.22 46.20 -0.57
CA SER A 5 11.26 45.83 0.85
C SER A 5 11.53 44.33 0.99
N LYS A 6 12.36 43.96 1.95
CA LYS A 6 12.62 42.59 2.35
C LYS A 6 11.30 41.86 2.64
N TRP A 7 11.05 40.70 2.03
CA TRP A 7 9.82 39.92 2.20
C TRP A 7 9.89 39.00 3.41
N ILE A 8 8.78 38.85 4.13
CA ILE A 8 8.66 37.84 5.19
C ILE A 8 7.99 36.59 4.60
N VAL A 9 8.72 35.48 4.59
CA VAL A 9 8.29 34.19 4.05
C VAL A 9 7.99 33.24 5.20
N ALA A 10 6.72 32.90 5.39
CA ALA A 10 6.31 31.86 6.32
C ALA A 10 6.47 30.47 5.67
N ALA A 11 7.04 29.52 6.38
CA ALA A 11 7.16 28.14 5.89
C ALA A 11 7.08 27.11 7.01
N LEU A 12 6.90 25.85 6.63
CA LEU A 12 7.06 24.70 7.51
C LEU A 12 8.34 23.97 7.14
N ASN A 13 9.02 23.41 8.15
CA ASN A 13 10.14 22.51 7.91
C ASN A 13 9.60 21.15 7.48
N ILE A 14 9.54 20.91 6.18
CA ILE A 14 9.08 19.65 5.60
C ILE A 14 10.27 19.02 4.91
N PRO A 15 10.83 17.92 5.46
CA PRO A 15 12.03 17.34 4.93
C PRO A 15 11.93 17.02 3.44
N LEU A 16 13.01 17.29 2.70
CA LEU A 16 13.12 17.22 1.23
C LEU A 16 12.26 18.22 0.43
N VAL A 17 11.22 18.81 1.02
CA VAL A 17 10.30 19.74 0.34
C VAL A 17 10.70 21.18 0.62
N PHE A 18 10.80 21.56 1.89
CA PHE A 18 11.20 22.89 2.31
C PHE A 18 12.01 22.77 3.61
N GLU A 19 13.30 22.95 3.49
CA GLU A 19 14.26 22.83 4.59
C GLU A 19 14.96 24.16 4.79
N VAL A 20 15.23 24.50 6.04
CA VAL A 20 15.96 25.71 6.39
C VAL A 20 17.22 25.32 7.13
N TYR A 21 18.35 25.79 6.64
CA TYR A 21 19.65 25.59 7.26
C TYR A 21 20.34 26.93 7.44
N GLU A 22 21.18 27.01 8.46
CA GLU A 22 21.99 28.18 8.72
C GLU A 22 23.30 28.06 7.95
N SER A 23 23.59 29.04 7.10
CA SER A 23 24.88 29.12 6.41
C SER A 23 25.98 29.52 7.40
N ASP A 24 27.23 29.22 7.10
CA ASP A 24 28.41 29.62 7.91
C ASP A 24 28.47 31.11 8.29
N ASN A 25 27.78 31.97 7.54
CA ASN A 25 27.67 33.41 7.78
C ASN A 25 26.49 33.80 8.70
N GLY A 26 25.81 32.85 9.35
CA GLY A 26 24.62 33.08 10.19
C GLY A 26 23.33 33.42 9.42
N LYS A 27 23.37 33.40 8.08
CA LYS A 27 22.20 33.67 7.24
C LYS A 27 21.42 32.37 7.00
N LYS A 28 20.14 32.36 7.38
CA LYS A 28 19.22 31.25 7.07
C LYS A 28 19.04 31.15 5.55
N ARG A 29 19.21 29.95 5.01
CA ARG A 29 18.98 29.61 3.59
C ARG A 29 17.93 28.53 3.49
N ILE A 30 17.19 28.55 2.38
CA ILE A 30 16.19 27.54 2.04
C ILE A 30 16.79 26.48 1.10
N SER A 31 16.33 25.24 1.23
CA SER A 31 16.66 24.08 0.41
C SER A 31 15.43 23.17 0.31
N GLY A 32 15.54 22.08 -0.44
CA GLY A 32 14.44 21.19 -0.78
C GLY A 32 13.77 21.64 -2.08
N ILE A 33 12.77 20.88 -2.50
CA ILE A 33 12.10 21.07 -3.79
C ILE A 33 11.48 22.47 -3.91
N GLU A 34 10.62 22.84 -2.96
CA GLU A 34 9.96 24.14 -2.93
C GLU A 34 10.91 25.24 -2.45
N GLY A 35 11.84 24.93 -1.53
CA GLY A 35 12.84 25.90 -1.08
C GLY A 35 13.74 26.37 -2.22
N ASN A 36 14.31 25.45 -3.00
CA ASN A 36 15.15 25.78 -4.15
C ASN A 36 14.36 26.51 -5.25
N PHE A 37 13.10 26.13 -5.47
CA PHE A 37 12.23 26.80 -6.43
C PHE A 37 11.92 28.24 -6.00
N ALA A 38 11.58 28.46 -4.73
CA ALA A 38 11.35 29.78 -4.17
C ALA A 38 12.62 30.65 -4.22
N ASP A 39 13.77 30.10 -3.87
CA ASP A 39 15.05 30.82 -3.91
C ASP A 39 15.40 31.28 -5.33
N ALA A 40 15.14 30.44 -6.34
CA ALA A 40 15.32 30.80 -7.74
C ALA A 40 14.40 31.95 -8.16
N ILE A 41 13.13 31.93 -7.75
CA ILE A 41 12.17 33.01 -8.03
C ILE A 41 12.61 34.31 -7.38
N PHE A 42 12.98 34.29 -6.09
CA PHE A 42 13.38 35.49 -5.36
C PHE A 42 14.66 36.11 -5.92
N LYS A 43 15.62 35.27 -6.36
CA LYS A 43 16.83 35.73 -7.07
C LYS A 43 16.49 36.41 -8.39
N GLU A 44 15.61 35.84 -9.20
CA GLU A 44 15.18 36.44 -10.47
C GLU A 44 14.45 37.78 -10.27
N MET A 45 13.72 37.92 -9.17
CA MET A 45 13.04 39.15 -8.79
C MET A 45 13.94 40.16 -8.05
N ASN A 46 15.18 39.77 -7.73
CA ASN A 46 16.13 40.53 -6.92
C ASN A 46 15.54 40.97 -5.55
N ILE A 47 14.89 40.03 -4.86
CA ILE A 47 14.23 40.24 -3.57
C ILE A 47 15.03 39.59 -2.44
N GLU A 48 15.24 40.33 -1.37
CA GLU A 48 15.71 39.76 -0.10
C GLU A 48 14.52 39.24 0.72
N TYR A 49 14.74 38.16 1.48
CA TYR A 49 13.69 37.56 2.30
C TYR A 49 14.21 37.15 3.69
N ASP A 50 13.30 37.11 4.66
CA ASP A 50 13.45 36.45 5.96
C ASP A 50 12.46 35.31 6.09
N ILE A 51 12.84 34.28 6.84
CA ILE A 51 12.02 33.08 7.04
C ILE A 51 11.48 33.07 8.45
N VAL A 52 10.18 32.87 8.57
CA VAL A 52 9.46 32.70 9.83
C VAL A 52 8.70 31.37 9.83
N PHE A 53 8.49 30.80 11.01
CA PHE A 53 7.77 29.55 11.19
C PHE A 53 6.55 29.79 12.09
N PRO A 54 5.41 29.11 11.84
CA PRO A 54 4.27 29.20 12.73
C PRO A 54 4.56 28.46 14.04
N GLU A 55 4.13 29.01 15.18
CA GLU A 55 4.35 28.41 16.50
C GLU A 55 3.72 27.02 16.66
N ASP A 56 2.60 26.79 15.98
CA ASP A 56 1.85 25.53 16.02
C ASP A 56 2.39 24.45 15.05
N ASN A 57 3.32 24.80 14.16
CA ASN A 57 3.80 23.95 13.07
C ASN A 57 2.68 23.34 12.20
N GLU A 58 1.57 24.06 12.01
CA GLU A 58 0.45 23.63 11.16
C GLU A 58 0.37 24.40 9.84
N TYR A 59 -0.21 23.79 8.81
CA TYR A 59 -0.47 24.48 7.53
C TYR A 59 -1.55 25.56 7.67
N GLY A 60 -2.52 25.32 8.55
CA GLY A 60 -3.55 26.28 8.91
C GLY A 60 -4.96 25.72 8.82
N ARG A 61 -5.68 25.80 9.94
CA ARG A 61 -7.08 25.41 10.11
C ARG A 61 -7.93 26.62 10.45
N GLU A 62 -9.17 26.58 9.99
CA GLU A 62 -10.17 27.57 10.34
C GLU A 62 -10.58 27.42 11.81
N VAL A 63 -10.55 28.51 12.56
CA VAL A 63 -10.95 28.63 13.95
C VAL A 63 -11.92 29.80 14.06
N ASN A 64 -13.00 29.61 14.82
CA ASN A 64 -14.01 30.65 15.10
C ASN A 64 -14.62 31.31 13.84
N GLY A 65 -14.83 30.56 12.77
CA GLY A 65 -15.62 31.00 11.61
C GLY A 65 -15.02 32.17 10.83
N GLY A 66 -13.68 32.26 10.76
CA GLY A 66 -13.02 33.28 9.94
C GLY A 66 -11.54 33.50 10.25
N ASN A 67 -11.07 33.14 11.46
CA ASN A 67 -9.65 33.17 11.79
C ASN A 67 -8.96 31.87 11.39
N TRP A 68 -7.69 31.95 11.02
CA TRP A 68 -6.90 30.78 10.67
C TRP A 68 -5.66 30.65 11.55
N THR A 69 -5.27 29.41 11.81
CA THR A 69 -3.99 29.05 12.47
C THR A 69 -2.90 28.80 11.42
N GLY A 70 -1.70 28.42 11.86
CA GLY A 70 -0.61 28.01 10.98
C GLY A 70 -0.20 29.03 9.92
N LEU A 71 0.32 28.54 8.80
CA LEU A 71 0.78 29.36 7.67
C LEU A 71 -0.32 30.28 7.11
N ILE A 72 -1.54 29.77 6.93
CA ILE A 72 -2.67 30.59 6.44
C ILE A 72 -2.96 31.74 7.41
N GLY A 73 -2.94 31.47 8.71
CA GLY A 73 -3.16 32.47 9.75
C GLY A 73 -2.11 33.58 9.78
N MET A 74 -0.84 33.23 9.62
CA MET A 74 0.25 34.22 9.60
C MET A 74 0.08 35.21 8.44
N VAL A 75 -0.25 34.72 7.24
CA VAL A 75 -0.50 35.58 6.07
C VAL A 75 -1.78 36.40 6.26
N GLN A 76 -2.85 35.79 6.79
CA GLN A 76 -4.10 36.49 7.09
C GLN A 76 -3.89 37.68 8.05
N ARG A 77 -3.07 37.49 9.09
CA ARG A 77 -2.79 38.53 10.11
C ARG A 77 -1.71 39.53 9.67
N GLY A 78 -1.12 39.37 8.49
CA GLY A 78 -0.05 40.23 8.00
C GLY A 78 1.30 40.03 8.70
N GLU A 79 1.48 38.89 9.39
CA GLU A 79 2.75 38.50 10.01
C GLU A 79 3.77 38.00 8.96
N ALA A 80 3.29 37.55 7.80
CA ALA A 80 4.09 37.15 6.66
C ALA A 80 3.47 37.66 5.34
N ASP A 81 4.31 37.97 4.36
CA ASP A 81 3.86 38.42 3.04
C ASP A 81 3.47 37.24 2.14
N ILE A 82 4.22 36.14 2.27
CA ILE A 82 4.06 34.91 1.50
C ILE A 82 4.17 33.71 2.44
N ALA A 83 3.41 32.65 2.17
CA ALA A 83 3.63 31.33 2.75
C ALA A 83 3.90 30.25 1.70
N ILE A 84 4.87 29.38 2.01
CA ILE A 84 5.36 28.28 1.15
C ILE A 84 5.39 27.00 1.99
N GLY A 85 5.11 25.85 1.38
CA GLY A 85 5.01 24.57 2.08
C GLY A 85 3.84 23.75 1.57
N THR A 86 3.79 23.48 0.27
CA THR A 86 2.80 22.60 -0.38
C THR A 86 1.35 22.96 -0.03
N LEU A 87 1.03 24.25 -0.10
CA LEU A 87 -0.30 24.78 0.21
C LEU A 87 -1.24 24.63 -0.98
N GLY A 88 -2.27 23.79 -0.78
CA GLY A 88 -3.35 23.62 -1.74
C GLY A 88 -4.28 24.82 -1.83
N ILE A 89 -4.65 25.20 -3.05
CA ILE A 89 -5.71 26.16 -3.33
C ILE A 89 -7.04 25.59 -2.83
N ASN A 90 -7.73 26.34 -1.99
CA ASN A 90 -9.03 25.94 -1.44
C ASN A 90 -9.98 27.14 -1.35
N GLU A 91 -11.26 26.91 -1.61
CA GLU A 91 -12.32 27.93 -1.56
C GLU A 91 -12.35 28.71 -0.25
N LYS A 92 -12.33 28.03 0.90
CA LYS A 92 -12.35 28.71 2.21
C LYS A 92 -11.08 29.51 2.47
N ARG A 93 -9.92 29.02 2.02
CA ARG A 93 -8.64 29.75 2.16
C ARG A 93 -8.61 30.99 1.26
N MET A 94 -9.15 30.91 0.04
CA MET A 94 -9.24 32.05 -0.88
C MET A 94 -10.09 33.21 -0.33
N GLN A 95 -10.96 32.97 0.64
CA GLN A 95 -11.75 34.02 1.29
C GLN A 95 -10.87 34.94 2.16
N VAL A 96 -9.77 34.43 2.71
CA VAL A 96 -8.91 35.17 3.66
C VAL A 96 -7.52 35.52 3.10
N VAL A 97 -7.02 34.74 2.14
CA VAL A 97 -5.72 34.94 1.49
C VAL A 97 -5.84 34.82 -0.03
N ASP A 98 -4.86 35.32 -0.75
CA ASP A 98 -4.74 35.12 -2.20
C ASP A 98 -3.72 34.00 -2.50
N PHE A 99 -3.76 33.47 -3.72
CA PHE A 99 -2.79 32.50 -4.21
C PHE A 99 -2.04 33.06 -5.42
N SER A 100 -0.79 32.63 -5.56
CA SER A 100 0.03 32.88 -6.75
C SER A 100 -0.36 31.98 -7.92
N PHE A 101 0.40 32.08 -9.02
CA PHE A 101 0.34 31.13 -10.12
C PHE A 101 0.61 29.70 -9.59
N PRO A 102 -0.26 28.72 -9.92
CA PRO A 102 -0.08 27.34 -9.49
C PRO A 102 1.12 26.70 -10.18
N TYR A 103 1.94 25.97 -9.42
CA TYR A 103 3.18 25.38 -9.94
C TYR A 103 3.16 23.85 -10.04
N THR A 104 2.28 23.17 -9.31
CA THR A 104 2.06 21.73 -9.45
C THR A 104 0.65 21.33 -9.05
N ALA A 105 0.22 20.13 -9.43
CA ALA A 105 -1.00 19.50 -8.95
C ALA A 105 -0.70 18.06 -8.53
N ASP A 106 -1.08 17.71 -7.31
CA ASP A 106 -0.82 16.40 -6.73
C ASP A 106 -2.10 15.75 -6.20
N LYS A 107 -2.11 14.43 -6.13
CA LYS A 107 -3.25 13.63 -5.69
C LYS A 107 -3.08 13.23 -4.24
N LEU A 108 -4.15 13.35 -3.44
CA LEU A 108 -4.21 12.75 -2.12
C LEU A 108 -4.44 11.24 -2.25
N THR A 109 -3.45 10.45 -1.84
CA THR A 109 -3.49 8.98 -1.86
C THR A 109 -2.96 8.45 -0.53
N PHE A 110 -2.81 7.13 -0.43
CA PHE A 110 -2.27 6.47 0.74
C PHE A 110 -1.28 5.37 0.41
N VAL A 111 -0.44 5.04 1.39
CA VAL A 111 0.46 3.90 1.37
C VAL A 111 0.06 2.85 2.40
N VAL A 112 0.22 1.59 2.03
CA VAL A 112 0.03 0.43 2.91
C VAL A 112 1.25 -0.48 2.86
N LEU A 113 1.51 -1.22 3.94
CA LEU A 113 2.54 -2.24 3.94
C LEU A 113 2.07 -3.45 3.12
N LYS A 114 2.92 -3.95 2.22
CA LYS A 114 2.61 -5.18 1.48
C LYS A 114 2.51 -6.36 2.44
N PRO A 115 1.56 -7.28 2.21
CA PRO A 115 1.43 -8.49 2.99
C PRO A 115 2.67 -9.36 2.85
N SER A 116 3.01 -9.97 3.97
CA SER A 116 4.17 -10.85 4.16
C SER A 116 4.10 -12.09 3.29
N GLU A 117 5.27 -12.54 2.84
CA GLU A 117 5.40 -13.70 1.95
C GLU A 117 4.96 -15.04 2.54
N TRP A 118 4.87 -15.16 3.87
CA TRP A 118 4.43 -16.41 4.52
C TRP A 118 3.00 -16.83 4.13
N LEU A 119 2.12 -15.88 3.81
CA LEU A 119 0.78 -16.21 3.29
C LEU A 119 0.85 -16.95 1.95
N MET A 120 1.94 -16.83 1.20
CA MET A 120 2.15 -17.61 -0.03
C MET A 120 2.52 -19.07 0.26
N ALA A 121 3.07 -19.41 1.43
CA ALA A 121 3.51 -20.78 1.75
C ALA A 121 2.35 -21.79 1.80
N PHE A 122 1.15 -21.34 2.17
CA PHE A 122 -0.11 -22.11 2.07
C PHE A 122 -1.03 -21.57 0.95
N GLY A 123 -0.53 -20.65 0.13
CA GLY A 123 -1.29 -20.00 -0.93
C GLY A 123 -1.84 -20.97 -1.96
N PHE A 124 -1.28 -22.19 -2.06
CA PHE A 124 -1.80 -23.22 -2.95
C PHE A 124 -3.22 -23.71 -2.58
N PHE A 125 -3.66 -23.58 -1.32
CA PHE A 125 -5.07 -23.85 -0.97
C PHE A 125 -6.01 -22.80 -1.53
N ASN A 126 -5.53 -21.57 -1.68
CA ASN A 126 -6.31 -20.46 -2.24
C ASN A 126 -6.31 -20.44 -3.78
N LEU A 127 -5.72 -21.45 -4.44
CA LEU A 127 -5.73 -21.56 -5.91
C LEU A 127 -7.11 -21.90 -6.46
N LEU A 128 -7.92 -22.61 -5.68
CA LEU A 128 -9.27 -22.99 -6.00
C LEU A 128 -10.18 -22.46 -4.91
N ASP A 129 -11.36 -21.97 -5.30
CA ASP A 129 -12.35 -21.53 -4.34
C ASP A 129 -12.79 -22.70 -3.44
N LEU A 130 -13.18 -22.39 -2.20
CA LEU A 130 -13.66 -23.41 -1.26
C LEU A 130 -14.82 -24.22 -1.85
N SER A 131 -15.71 -23.58 -2.61
CA SER A 131 -16.79 -24.24 -3.35
C SER A 131 -16.26 -25.28 -4.34
N THR A 132 -15.20 -24.97 -5.09
CA THR A 132 -14.55 -25.92 -6.01
C THR A 132 -13.92 -27.08 -5.24
N TRP A 133 -13.24 -26.82 -4.13
CA TRP A 133 -12.69 -27.88 -3.27
C TRP A 133 -13.79 -28.84 -2.77
N MET A 134 -14.92 -28.28 -2.32
CA MET A 134 -16.06 -29.08 -1.86
C MET A 134 -16.67 -29.92 -2.99
N LEU A 135 -16.76 -29.38 -4.21
CA LEU A 135 -17.23 -30.13 -5.38
C LEU A 135 -16.27 -31.25 -5.78
N LEU A 136 -14.96 -31.02 -5.71
CA LEU A 136 -13.95 -32.05 -5.98
C LEU A 136 -14.03 -33.17 -4.95
N PHE A 137 -14.11 -32.82 -3.66
CA PHE A 137 -14.30 -33.79 -2.59
C PHE A 137 -15.61 -34.58 -2.74
N GLY A 138 -16.72 -33.89 -3.06
CA GLY A 138 -18.01 -34.51 -3.34
C GLY A 138 -17.97 -35.46 -4.53
N SER A 139 -17.31 -35.07 -5.63
CA SER A 139 -17.15 -35.91 -6.82
C SER A 139 -16.33 -37.17 -6.52
N PHE A 140 -15.25 -37.05 -5.73
CA PHE A 140 -14.45 -38.19 -5.27
C PHE A 140 -15.28 -39.17 -4.44
N LEU A 141 -16.03 -38.69 -3.44
CA LEU A 141 -16.89 -39.54 -2.61
C LEU A 141 -17.97 -40.24 -3.44
N LEU A 142 -18.62 -39.50 -4.35
CA LEU A 142 -19.66 -40.03 -5.21
C LEU A 142 -19.11 -41.13 -6.14
N SER A 143 -18.01 -40.87 -6.84
CA SER A 143 -17.40 -41.84 -7.74
C SER A 143 -16.90 -43.08 -7.00
N THR A 144 -16.32 -42.91 -5.81
CA THR A 144 -15.91 -44.02 -4.92
C THR A 144 -17.12 -44.86 -4.50
N ALA A 145 -18.21 -44.22 -4.06
CA ALA A 145 -19.43 -44.92 -3.63
C ALA A 145 -20.11 -45.68 -4.78
N LEU A 146 -20.20 -45.07 -5.96
CA LEU A 146 -20.74 -45.72 -7.16
C LEU A 146 -19.91 -46.93 -7.56
N PHE A 147 -18.59 -46.81 -7.57
CA PHE A 147 -17.72 -47.92 -7.93
C PHE A 147 -17.75 -49.05 -6.88
N PHE A 148 -17.78 -48.71 -5.59
CA PHE A 148 -17.98 -49.68 -4.52
C PHE A 148 -19.31 -50.44 -4.67
N ALA A 149 -20.40 -49.74 -5.00
CA ALA A 149 -21.70 -50.36 -5.27
C ALA A 149 -21.68 -51.30 -6.48
N MET A 150 -20.82 -51.05 -7.49
CA MET A 150 -20.63 -51.93 -8.65
C MET A 150 -19.77 -53.17 -8.33
N LEU A 151 -18.94 -53.13 -7.29
CA LEU A 151 -18.06 -54.23 -6.90
C LEU A 151 -18.72 -55.26 -5.97
N LYS A 152 -19.94 -54.99 -5.45
CA LYS A 152 -20.79 -55.91 -4.65
C LYS A 152 -20.04 -57.10 -4.00
N GLY A 153 -19.28 -56.81 -2.95
CA GLY A 153 -18.71 -57.82 -2.06
C GLY A 153 -17.34 -58.39 -2.45
N THR A 154 -16.71 -57.95 -3.55
CA THR A 154 -15.36 -58.44 -3.92
C THR A 154 -14.22 -57.69 -3.23
N THR A 155 -14.46 -56.47 -2.75
CA THR A 155 -13.44 -55.57 -2.19
C THR A 155 -14.00 -54.75 -1.04
N THR A 156 -13.13 -54.30 -0.15
CA THR A 156 -13.51 -53.37 0.93
C THR A 156 -13.65 -51.94 0.41
N TYR A 157 -14.42 -51.11 1.12
CA TYR A 157 -14.57 -49.69 0.76
C TYR A 157 -13.23 -48.95 0.79
N LEU A 158 -12.37 -49.26 1.77
CA LEU A 158 -11.05 -48.64 1.92
C LEU A 158 -10.11 -48.96 0.75
N GLU A 159 -10.15 -50.18 0.20
CA GLU A 159 -9.39 -50.52 -1.00
C GLU A 159 -9.84 -49.69 -2.20
N VAL A 160 -11.15 -49.48 -2.37
CA VAL A 160 -11.69 -48.63 -3.44
C VAL A 160 -11.24 -47.18 -3.28
N VAL A 161 -11.30 -46.64 -2.05
CA VAL A 161 -10.77 -45.31 -1.72
C VAL A 161 -9.29 -45.21 -2.08
N HIS A 162 -8.47 -46.21 -1.72
CA HIS A 162 -7.04 -46.22 -2.00
C HIS A 162 -6.74 -46.24 -3.51
N ILE A 163 -7.48 -47.05 -4.28
CA ILE A 163 -7.40 -47.11 -5.75
C ILE A 163 -7.73 -45.76 -6.38
N PHE A 164 -8.85 -45.15 -5.97
CA PHE A 164 -9.29 -43.87 -6.51
C PHE A 164 -8.34 -42.74 -6.11
N PHE A 165 -7.89 -42.71 -4.86
CA PHE A 165 -6.92 -41.74 -4.37
C PHE A 165 -5.57 -41.87 -5.10
N GLY A 166 -5.06 -43.09 -5.25
CA GLY A 166 -3.82 -43.36 -6.01
C GLY A 166 -3.92 -42.89 -7.46
N SER A 167 -5.07 -43.07 -8.11
CA SER A 167 -5.27 -42.59 -9.48
C SER A 167 -5.30 -41.06 -9.62
N ILE A 168 -5.69 -40.31 -8.58
CA ILE A 168 -5.56 -38.82 -8.54
C ILE A 168 -4.09 -38.43 -8.49
N LEU A 169 -3.29 -39.18 -7.74
CA LEU A 169 -1.84 -39.04 -7.66
C LEU A 169 -1.10 -39.60 -8.88
N ARG A 170 -1.83 -39.98 -9.95
CA ARG A 170 -1.30 -40.58 -11.18
C ARG A 170 -0.53 -41.88 -10.95
N GLN A 171 -0.86 -42.62 -9.90
CA GLN A 171 -0.30 -43.96 -9.67
C GLN A 171 -0.93 -44.97 -10.63
N PRO A 172 -0.17 -45.99 -11.06
CA PRO A 172 -0.71 -47.03 -11.93
C PRO A 172 -1.77 -47.85 -11.21
N LEU A 173 -2.85 -48.17 -11.93
CA LEU A 173 -3.90 -49.07 -11.44
C LEU A 173 -3.59 -50.51 -11.84
N THR A 174 -3.57 -51.42 -10.88
CA THR A 174 -3.53 -52.85 -11.15
C THR A 174 -4.95 -53.33 -11.48
N PHE A 175 -5.24 -53.49 -12.77
CA PHE A 175 -6.53 -53.99 -13.22
C PHE A 175 -6.68 -55.48 -12.89
N HIS A 176 -7.70 -55.84 -12.11
CA HIS A 176 -8.27 -57.18 -12.11
C HIS A 176 -9.16 -57.36 -13.34
N ASN A 177 -9.50 -58.60 -13.72
CA ASN A 177 -10.35 -58.94 -14.87
C ASN A 177 -11.79 -58.39 -14.72
N TYR A 178 -11.96 -57.08 -14.87
CA TYR A 178 -13.23 -56.37 -14.76
C TYR A 178 -14.05 -56.45 -16.05
N THR A 179 -15.38 -56.47 -15.89
CA THR A 179 -16.33 -56.38 -17.01
C THR A 179 -16.22 -55.03 -17.73
N HIS A 180 -16.71 -54.95 -18.97
CA HIS A 180 -16.67 -53.72 -19.78
C HIS A 180 -17.35 -52.53 -19.09
N GLU A 181 -18.44 -52.76 -18.36
CA GLU A 181 -19.17 -51.72 -17.59
C GLU A 181 -18.29 -51.09 -16.50
N LYS A 182 -17.56 -51.91 -15.75
CA LYS A 182 -16.63 -51.46 -14.69
C LYS A 182 -15.44 -50.71 -15.30
N LYS A 183 -14.91 -51.20 -16.42
CA LYS A 183 -13.82 -50.54 -17.17
C LYS A 183 -14.24 -49.16 -17.68
N PHE A 184 -15.46 -49.03 -18.18
CA PHE A 184 -15.99 -47.74 -18.62
C PHE A 184 -16.07 -46.74 -17.45
N CYS A 185 -16.58 -47.16 -16.29
CA CYS A 185 -16.64 -46.32 -15.09
C CYS A 185 -15.26 -45.89 -14.58
N ILE A 186 -14.28 -46.82 -14.55
CA ILE A 186 -12.89 -46.46 -14.21
C ILE A 186 -12.30 -45.51 -15.27
N GLY A 187 -12.59 -45.74 -16.55
CA GLY A 187 -12.11 -44.90 -17.65
C GLY A 187 -12.59 -43.45 -17.55
N THR A 188 -13.87 -43.23 -17.21
CA THR A 188 -14.41 -41.88 -17.01
C THR A 188 -13.78 -41.20 -15.79
N TRP A 189 -13.58 -41.93 -14.69
CA TRP A 189 -12.86 -41.43 -13.52
C TRP A 189 -11.40 -41.07 -13.83
N LEU A 190 -10.70 -41.92 -14.57
CA LEU A 190 -9.33 -41.68 -14.99
C LEU A 190 -9.19 -40.44 -15.86
N LEU A 191 -10.11 -40.25 -16.81
CA LEU A 191 -10.15 -39.05 -17.64
C LEU A 191 -10.35 -37.80 -16.78
N PHE A 192 -11.31 -37.83 -15.86
CA PHE A 192 -11.57 -36.74 -14.93
C PHE A 192 -10.35 -36.44 -14.06
N SER A 193 -9.76 -37.46 -13.43
CA SER A 193 -8.55 -37.36 -12.61
C SER A 193 -7.39 -36.73 -13.37
N PHE A 194 -7.13 -37.20 -14.60
CA PHE A 194 -6.07 -36.68 -15.45
C PHE A 194 -6.26 -35.20 -15.80
N ILE A 195 -7.48 -34.82 -16.21
CA ILE A 195 -7.84 -33.43 -16.53
C ILE A 195 -7.64 -32.56 -15.29
N MET A 196 -8.22 -32.95 -14.15
CA MET A 196 -8.15 -32.16 -12.93
C MET A 196 -6.72 -31.98 -12.41
N SER A 197 -5.93 -33.06 -12.41
CA SER A 197 -4.52 -33.00 -12.01
C SER A 197 -3.69 -32.09 -12.94
N SER A 198 -3.98 -32.10 -14.24
CA SER A 198 -3.32 -31.25 -15.23
C SER A 198 -3.71 -29.77 -15.08
N VAL A 199 -5.00 -29.49 -14.86
CA VAL A 199 -5.50 -28.14 -14.57
C VAL A 199 -4.87 -27.60 -13.29
N PHE A 200 -4.85 -28.39 -12.21
CA PHE A 200 -4.24 -27.97 -10.95
C PHE A 200 -2.75 -27.65 -11.11
N SER A 201 -2.00 -28.50 -11.84
CA SER A 201 -0.58 -28.27 -12.12
C SER A 201 -0.36 -26.99 -12.94
N GLY A 202 -1.23 -26.70 -13.91
CA GLY A 202 -1.17 -25.47 -14.71
C GLY A 202 -1.49 -24.21 -13.91
N VAL A 203 -2.51 -24.26 -13.04
CA VAL A 203 -2.88 -23.15 -12.15
C VAL A 203 -1.78 -22.89 -11.13
N LEU A 204 -1.20 -23.94 -10.54
CA LEU A 204 -0.07 -23.83 -9.64
C LEU A 204 1.15 -23.20 -10.32
N LEU A 205 1.47 -23.63 -11.55
CA LEU A 205 2.58 -23.04 -12.32
C LEU A 205 2.35 -21.55 -12.60
N SER A 206 1.13 -21.17 -13.02
CA SER A 206 0.75 -19.77 -13.23
C SER A 206 0.90 -18.94 -11.95
N PHE A 207 0.48 -19.48 -10.81
CA PHE A 207 0.62 -18.83 -9.52
C PHE A 207 2.08 -18.69 -9.07
N LEU A 208 2.93 -19.69 -9.31
CA LEU A 208 4.35 -19.59 -8.98
C LEU A 208 5.09 -18.60 -9.89
N ALA A 209 4.70 -18.53 -11.17
CA ALA A 209 5.26 -17.57 -12.13
C ALA A 209 4.83 -16.12 -11.82
N THR A 210 3.55 -15.93 -11.47
CA THR A 210 2.98 -14.64 -11.08
C THR A 210 2.14 -14.82 -9.82
N PRO A 211 2.74 -14.74 -8.62
CA PRO A 211 1.98 -14.91 -7.40
C PRO A 211 0.95 -13.81 -7.31
N SER A 212 -0.30 -14.24 -7.16
CA SER A 212 -1.44 -13.35 -7.01
C SER A 212 -1.11 -12.35 -5.93
N LYS A 213 -1.19 -11.06 -6.29
CA LYS A 213 -1.04 -9.96 -5.32
C LYS A 213 -2.09 -10.21 -4.23
N VAL A 214 -1.64 -10.60 -3.04
CA VAL A 214 -2.50 -10.77 -1.87
C VAL A 214 -3.39 -9.54 -1.75
N GLU A 215 -4.68 -9.74 -1.48
CA GLU A 215 -5.65 -8.66 -1.33
C GLU A 215 -5.12 -7.66 -0.30
N THR A 216 -4.75 -6.50 -0.83
CA THR A 216 -4.36 -5.32 -0.08
C THR A 216 -5.46 -4.30 -0.25
N ILE A 217 -5.58 -3.37 0.67
CA ILE A 217 -6.49 -2.24 0.54
C ILE A 217 -6.07 -1.44 -0.69
N LYS A 218 -6.90 -1.40 -1.72
CA LYS A 218 -6.58 -0.75 -3.00
C LYS A 218 -7.16 0.66 -3.14
N ASN A 219 -8.26 0.93 -2.43
CA ASN A 219 -9.03 2.15 -2.58
C ASN A 219 -9.54 2.66 -1.23
N PHE A 220 -9.96 3.92 -1.19
CA PHE A 220 -10.44 4.57 0.03
C PHE A 220 -11.72 3.93 0.59
N ARG A 221 -12.52 3.27 -0.25
CA ARG A 221 -13.74 2.56 0.19
C ARG A 221 -13.42 1.28 0.94
N GLU A 222 -12.44 0.51 0.48
CA GLU A 222 -11.92 -0.64 1.21
C GLU A 222 -11.22 -0.20 2.49
N LEU A 223 -10.47 0.90 2.44
CA LEU A 223 -9.82 1.49 3.59
C LEU A 223 -10.84 1.85 4.68
N SER A 224 -11.93 2.52 4.32
CA SER A 224 -12.96 2.91 5.29
C SER A 224 -13.59 1.68 5.95
N LYS A 225 -13.88 0.62 5.20
CA LYS A 225 -14.41 -0.64 5.75
C LYS A 225 -13.41 -1.31 6.68
N ALA A 226 -12.11 -1.24 6.35
CA ALA A 226 -11.06 -1.81 7.18
C ALA A 226 -10.89 -1.05 8.51
N VAL A 227 -11.01 0.28 8.48
CA VAL A 227 -11.02 1.14 9.66
C VAL A 227 -12.27 0.90 10.50
N GLU A 228 -13.44 0.80 9.88
CA GLU A 228 -14.72 0.51 10.55
C GLU A 228 -14.68 -0.84 11.29
N ARG A 229 -14.02 -1.85 10.70
CA ARG A 229 -13.78 -3.15 11.34
C ARG A 229 -12.71 -3.11 12.45
N GLY A 230 -12.06 -1.97 12.67
CA GLY A 230 -10.97 -1.82 13.66
C GLY A 230 -9.66 -2.51 13.25
N THR A 231 -9.51 -2.89 11.97
CA THR A 231 -8.33 -3.64 11.50
C THR A 231 -7.17 -2.74 11.08
N HIS A 232 -7.46 -1.48 10.74
CA HIS A 232 -6.48 -0.52 10.25
C HIS A 232 -6.67 0.85 10.90
N ARG A 233 -5.56 1.58 11.03
CA ARG A 233 -5.44 2.93 11.58
C ARG A 233 -4.87 3.85 10.51
N VAL A 234 -5.47 5.02 10.35
CA VAL A 234 -5.12 5.95 9.26
C VAL A 234 -4.46 7.19 9.83
N TYR A 235 -3.22 7.45 9.44
CA TYR A 235 -2.46 8.62 9.87
C TYR A 235 -2.31 9.64 8.75
N THR A 236 -2.34 10.92 9.10
CA THR A 236 -2.03 12.03 8.18
C THR A 236 -1.34 13.17 8.92
N LEU A 237 -0.77 14.12 8.18
CA LEU A 237 -0.15 15.31 8.77
C LEU A 237 -1.23 16.24 9.35
N LYS A 238 -0.98 16.76 10.56
CA LYS A 238 -1.91 17.67 11.24
C LYS A 238 -2.01 19.02 10.52
N GLY A 239 -3.19 19.62 10.56
CA GLY A 239 -3.45 20.93 9.95
C GLY A 239 -3.51 20.93 8.43
N THR A 240 -3.36 19.78 7.78
CA THR A 240 -3.51 19.65 6.33
C THR A 240 -4.96 19.75 5.87
N PHE A 241 -5.15 19.90 4.56
CA PHE A 241 -6.48 19.90 3.95
C PHE A 241 -7.15 18.50 3.89
N ALA A 242 -6.40 17.42 4.15
CA ALA A 242 -6.91 16.05 4.03
C ALA A 242 -8.11 15.78 4.95
N VAL A 243 -8.02 16.16 6.23
CA VAL A 243 -9.09 15.93 7.21
C VAL A 243 -10.33 16.79 6.92
N PRO A 244 -10.22 18.12 6.69
CA PRO A 244 -11.35 18.93 6.24
C PRO A 244 -12.01 18.41 4.96
N PHE A 245 -11.23 17.90 4.01
CA PHE A 245 -11.77 17.25 2.80
C PHE A 245 -12.61 16.01 3.16
N PHE A 246 -12.09 15.13 4.01
CA PHE A 246 -12.79 13.92 4.43
C PHE A 246 -14.10 14.22 5.16
N LEU A 247 -14.09 15.14 6.12
CA LEU A 247 -15.25 15.51 6.92
C LEU A 247 -16.36 16.16 6.10
N ASN A 248 -16.01 17.00 5.13
CA ASN A 248 -16.97 17.74 4.30
C ASN A 248 -17.35 17.00 3.00
N SER A 249 -16.84 15.79 2.79
CA SER A 249 -17.12 15.03 1.58
C SER A 249 -18.57 14.58 1.50
N LYS A 250 -19.12 14.53 0.28
CA LYS A 250 -20.46 13.96 0.01
C LYS A 250 -20.48 12.44 0.21
N GLU A 251 -19.33 11.80 0.05
CA GLU A 251 -19.21 10.34 0.17
C GLU A 251 -19.11 9.90 1.64
N PRO A 252 -19.90 8.91 2.07
CA PRO A 252 -19.97 8.49 3.47
C PRO A 252 -18.65 7.86 3.95
N TYR A 253 -17.94 7.15 3.08
CA TYR A 253 -16.68 6.50 3.45
C TYR A 253 -15.56 7.50 3.74
N PHE A 254 -15.53 8.65 3.07
CA PHE A 254 -14.59 9.73 3.41
C PHE A 254 -14.94 10.36 4.74
N ARG A 255 -16.23 10.65 5.02
CA ARG A 255 -16.64 11.19 6.32
C ARG A 255 -16.29 10.25 7.48
N LEU A 256 -16.44 8.94 7.28
CA LEU A 256 -16.04 7.92 8.26
C LEU A 256 -14.53 8.02 8.54
N LEU A 257 -13.70 8.09 7.51
CA LEU A 257 -12.25 8.25 7.66
C LEU A 257 -11.88 9.55 8.39
N GLY A 258 -12.48 10.68 7.99
CA GLY A 258 -12.24 11.97 8.63
C GLY A 258 -12.60 11.97 10.12
N ASN A 259 -13.79 11.43 10.45
CA ASN A 259 -14.24 11.30 11.83
C ASN A 259 -13.31 10.39 12.65
N ALA A 260 -12.89 9.26 12.07
CA ALA A 260 -11.98 8.34 12.75
C ALA A 260 -10.61 8.97 13.04
N ILE A 261 -10.07 9.77 12.12
CA ILE A 261 -8.80 10.48 12.30
C ILE A 261 -8.91 11.52 13.43
N GLU A 262 -9.94 12.36 13.41
CA GLU A 262 -10.16 13.41 14.44
C GLU A 262 -10.41 12.79 15.82
N GLN A 263 -11.31 11.82 15.91
CA GLN A 263 -11.71 11.21 17.20
C GLN A 263 -10.55 10.46 17.87
N ASN A 264 -9.72 9.78 17.08
CA ASN A 264 -8.60 8.99 17.60
C ASN A 264 -7.27 9.75 17.60
N ASN A 265 -7.26 11.02 17.18
CA ASN A 265 -6.06 11.85 17.08
C ASN A 265 -4.93 11.18 16.26
N TRP A 266 -5.27 10.56 15.12
CA TRP A 266 -4.31 9.86 14.26
C TRP A 266 -3.54 10.82 13.35
N TYR A 267 -2.68 11.64 13.97
CA TYR A 267 -1.77 12.53 13.27
C TYR A 267 -0.32 12.10 13.44
N ILE A 268 0.48 12.33 12.41
CA ILE A 268 1.92 12.06 12.40
C ILE A 268 2.69 13.35 12.06
N LYS A 269 3.91 13.47 12.55
CA LYS A 269 4.82 14.57 12.22
C LYS A 269 5.58 14.29 10.92
N SER A 270 6.01 15.34 10.23
CA SER A 270 6.77 15.24 8.96
C SER A 270 8.11 14.52 9.16
N GLU A 271 8.80 14.73 10.29
CA GLU A 271 10.08 14.07 10.58
C GLU A 271 9.91 12.57 10.84
N GLU A 272 8.80 12.18 11.47
CA GLU A 272 8.50 10.78 11.77
C GLU A 272 8.22 9.97 10.49
N LEU A 273 7.75 10.62 9.41
CA LEU A 273 7.52 9.96 8.12
C LEU A 273 8.82 9.46 7.46
N LEU A 274 9.96 10.11 7.66
CA LEU A 274 11.24 9.67 7.08
C LEU A 274 11.73 8.35 7.68
N HIS A 275 11.51 8.15 8.99
CA HIS A 275 12.06 7.02 9.74
C HIS A 275 11.21 5.74 9.65
N ASN A 276 10.36 5.65 8.62
CA ASN A 276 9.48 4.52 8.30
C ASN A 276 8.43 4.18 9.40
N PRO A 277 7.31 4.92 9.44
CA PRO A 277 6.17 4.65 10.31
C PRO A 277 5.35 3.39 9.96
N LEU A 278 5.52 2.78 8.78
CA LEU A 278 4.79 1.55 8.37
C LEU A 278 5.40 0.29 8.99
N LYS A 279 5.58 0.27 10.32
CA LYS A 279 6.14 -0.87 11.06
C LYS A 279 5.19 -2.06 11.06
N THR A 280 3.89 -1.81 11.03
CA THR A 280 2.85 -2.82 11.13
C THR A 280 1.83 -2.67 9.99
N LYS A 281 1.19 -3.77 9.59
CA LYS A 281 0.29 -3.81 8.43
C LYS A 281 -1.01 -3.03 8.61
N ASP A 282 -1.40 -2.79 9.85
CA ASP A 282 -2.60 -2.05 10.21
C ASP A 282 -2.42 -0.53 10.04
N ILE A 283 -1.19 -0.03 9.87
CA ILE A 283 -0.95 1.40 9.69
C ILE A 283 -1.09 1.76 8.21
N VAL A 284 -1.85 2.80 7.95
CA VAL A 284 -2.05 3.40 6.63
C VAL A 284 -1.74 4.88 6.72
N ILE A 285 -1.00 5.43 5.75
CA ILE A 285 -0.62 6.84 5.76
C ILE A 285 -1.21 7.54 4.55
N VAL A 286 -1.96 8.60 4.79
CA VAL A 286 -2.58 9.44 3.77
C VAL A 286 -1.79 10.73 3.64
N CYS A 287 -1.23 10.97 2.45
CA CYS A 287 -0.44 12.14 2.11
C CYS A 287 -0.51 12.39 0.59
N PRO A 288 -0.05 13.57 0.12
CA PRO A 288 0.13 13.82 -1.31
C PRO A 288 1.02 12.76 -1.98
N SER A 289 0.66 12.33 -3.18
CA SER A 289 1.29 11.22 -3.91
C SER A 289 2.75 11.48 -4.20
N GLU A 290 3.13 12.71 -4.56
CA GLU A 290 4.51 13.09 -4.82
C GLU A 290 5.39 12.90 -3.58
N TYR A 291 4.90 13.31 -2.40
CA TYR A 291 5.64 13.15 -1.15
C TYR A 291 5.78 11.68 -0.74
N LEU A 292 4.72 10.88 -0.91
CA LEU A 292 4.77 9.44 -0.65
C LEU A 292 5.71 8.70 -1.62
N LYS A 293 5.74 9.08 -2.90
CA LYS A 293 6.69 8.54 -3.89
C LYS A 293 8.12 8.91 -3.55
N LEU A 294 8.35 10.13 -3.06
CA LEU A 294 9.67 10.58 -2.65
C LEU A 294 10.21 9.73 -1.49
N LEU A 295 9.38 9.50 -0.46
CA LEU A 295 9.78 8.73 0.72
C LEU A 295 9.86 7.22 0.48
N TYR A 296 8.90 6.67 -0.28
CA TYR A 296 8.67 5.21 -0.34
C TYR A 296 8.67 4.63 -1.75
N GLY A 297 8.87 5.41 -2.81
CA GLY A 297 8.77 4.95 -4.20
C GLY A 297 9.75 3.83 -4.54
N ASN A 298 10.91 3.81 -3.89
CA ASN A 298 11.93 2.77 -4.08
C ASN A 298 11.74 1.55 -3.14
N GLN A 299 10.82 1.60 -2.18
CA GLN A 299 10.64 0.55 -1.19
C GLN A 299 9.68 -0.53 -1.70
N ARG A 300 10.21 -1.72 -2.02
CA ARG A 300 9.40 -2.84 -2.53
C ARG A 300 8.35 -3.34 -1.55
N ARG A 301 8.53 -3.15 -0.24
CA ARG A 301 7.60 -3.60 0.81
C ARG A 301 6.41 -2.65 1.01
N ILE A 302 6.43 -1.45 0.43
CA ILE A 302 5.33 -0.50 0.54
C ILE A 302 4.56 -0.50 -0.78
N LEU A 303 3.24 -0.42 -0.68
CA LEU A 303 2.35 -0.26 -1.82
C LEU A 303 1.72 1.12 -1.75
N LEU A 304 1.94 1.92 -2.80
CA LEU A 304 1.21 3.15 -3.03
C LEU A 304 -0.10 2.83 -3.72
N SER A 305 -1.21 3.32 -3.16
CA SER A 305 -2.53 3.19 -3.78
C SER A 305 -2.62 3.99 -5.09
N GLU A 306 -3.20 3.39 -6.13
CA GLU A 306 -3.53 4.08 -7.38
C GLU A 306 -4.81 4.93 -7.26
N ASP A 307 -5.66 4.62 -6.27
CA ASP A 307 -6.85 5.41 -5.97
C ASP A 307 -6.47 6.76 -5.38
N SER A 308 -7.23 7.80 -5.74
CA SER A 308 -7.01 9.17 -5.29
C SER A 308 -8.32 9.78 -4.83
N GLY A 309 -8.33 10.31 -3.61
CA GLY A 309 -9.54 10.93 -3.07
C GLY A 309 -9.80 12.34 -3.60
N TYR A 310 -8.73 13.05 -3.93
CA TYR A 310 -8.77 14.45 -4.36
C TYR A 310 -7.50 14.82 -5.11
N THR A 311 -7.59 15.77 -6.04
CA THR A 311 -6.43 16.41 -6.67
C THR A 311 -6.32 17.84 -6.16
N MET A 312 -5.19 18.15 -5.55
CA MET A 312 -4.87 19.44 -4.97
C MET A 312 -3.90 20.18 -5.88
N THR A 313 -4.27 21.38 -6.30
CA THR A 313 -3.35 22.29 -6.99
C THR A 313 -2.61 23.14 -5.97
N THR A 314 -1.29 23.20 -6.09
CA THR A 314 -0.40 23.87 -5.14
C THR A 314 0.06 25.22 -5.68
N ALA A 315 0.02 26.24 -4.83
CA ALA A 315 0.49 27.59 -5.12
C ALA A 315 1.07 28.24 -3.86
N PHE A 316 1.84 29.33 -4.01
CA PHE A 316 2.23 30.14 -2.87
C PHE A 316 1.01 30.90 -2.36
N VAL A 317 0.88 30.96 -1.04
CA VAL A 317 -0.15 31.78 -0.40
C VAL A 317 0.42 33.18 -0.23
N ILE A 318 -0.35 34.19 -0.58
CA ILE A 318 0.06 35.59 -0.51
C ILE A 318 -1.03 36.42 0.17
N ARG A 319 -0.63 37.52 0.80
CA ARG A 319 -1.57 38.49 1.37
C ARG A 319 -2.44 39.11 0.26
N LYS A 320 -3.69 39.48 0.58
CA LYS A 320 -4.63 40.02 -0.42
C LYS A 320 -4.18 41.35 -1.04
N ASP A 321 -3.48 42.17 -0.26
CA ASP A 321 -2.93 43.46 -0.64
C ASP A 321 -1.48 43.37 -1.14
N PHE A 322 -1.04 42.20 -1.61
CA PHE A 322 0.35 41.96 -2.02
C PHE A 322 0.73 42.80 -3.25
N CYS A 323 1.64 43.76 -3.06
CA CYS A 323 2.01 44.75 -4.07
C CYS A 323 2.68 44.17 -5.32
N CYS A 324 3.28 42.98 -5.22
CA CYS A 324 4.11 42.39 -6.29
C CYS A 324 3.48 41.15 -6.97
N LYS A 325 2.19 40.88 -6.74
CA LYS A 325 1.50 39.66 -7.24
C LYS A 325 1.73 39.42 -8.73
N THR A 326 1.47 40.42 -9.57
CA THR A 326 1.60 40.29 -11.04
C THR A 326 3.03 39.99 -11.48
N GLN A 327 4.03 40.57 -10.82
CA GLN A 327 5.43 40.31 -11.14
C GLN A 327 5.83 38.90 -10.72
N LEU A 328 5.42 38.47 -9.51
CA LEU A 328 5.63 37.12 -9.00
C LEU A 328 5.02 36.07 -9.93
N GLU A 329 3.74 36.23 -10.29
CA GLU A 329 3.04 35.31 -11.18
C GLU A 329 3.67 35.23 -12.58
N LYS A 330 4.17 36.35 -13.11
CA LYS A 330 4.87 36.38 -14.39
C LYS A 330 6.18 35.59 -14.35
N VAL A 331 6.94 35.68 -13.26
CA VAL A 331 8.18 34.90 -13.08
C VAL A 331 7.84 33.42 -12.86
N MET A 332 6.91 33.12 -11.95
CA MET A 332 6.49 31.75 -11.66
C MET A 332 5.97 31.03 -12.89
N SER A 333 5.07 31.64 -13.65
CA SER A 333 4.53 31.04 -14.88
C SER A 333 5.64 30.70 -15.89
N ARG A 334 6.59 31.61 -16.12
CA ARG A 334 7.75 31.35 -16.99
C ARG A 334 8.60 30.19 -16.49
N MET A 335 8.90 30.15 -15.19
CA MET A 335 9.72 29.09 -14.60
C MET A 335 9.03 27.73 -14.64
N VAL A 336 7.73 27.69 -14.34
CA VAL A 336 6.91 26.47 -14.42
C VAL A 336 6.80 25.99 -15.86
N SER A 337 6.52 26.88 -16.82
CA SER A 337 6.47 26.53 -18.25
C SER A 337 7.82 26.06 -18.80
N ALA A 338 8.94 26.53 -18.23
CA ALA A 338 10.27 26.04 -18.56
C ALA A 338 10.64 24.70 -17.88
N GLY A 339 9.74 24.13 -17.06
CA GLY A 339 9.97 22.86 -16.36
C GLY A 339 10.94 22.98 -15.17
N ILE A 340 11.17 24.18 -14.64
CA ILE A 340 12.15 24.40 -13.56
C ILE A 340 11.72 23.72 -12.27
N TYR A 341 10.43 23.78 -11.91
CA TYR A 341 9.91 23.07 -10.73
C TYR A 341 10.09 21.55 -10.85
N GLU A 342 9.72 20.98 -12.00
CA GLU A 342 9.87 19.53 -12.26
C GLU A 342 11.34 19.10 -12.21
N ARG A 343 12.25 19.94 -12.69
CA ARG A 343 13.69 19.71 -12.57
C ARG A 343 14.14 19.64 -11.11
N TYR A 344 13.72 20.58 -10.26
CA TYR A 344 14.06 20.54 -8.82
C TYR A 344 13.48 19.30 -8.15
N PHE A 345 12.23 18.95 -8.46
CA PHE A 345 11.61 17.71 -7.98
C PHE A 345 12.44 16.47 -8.32
N LYS A 346 12.80 16.31 -9.61
CA LYS A 346 13.61 15.17 -10.07
C LYS A 346 15.00 15.13 -9.43
N LEU A 347 15.65 16.29 -9.27
CA LEU A 347 16.99 16.37 -8.69
C LEU A 347 17.00 15.99 -7.20
N GLU A 348 16.08 16.55 -6.41
CA GLU A 348 15.99 16.21 -4.99
C GLU A 348 15.54 14.76 -4.78
N SER A 349 14.62 14.26 -5.62
CA SER A 349 14.25 12.85 -5.60
C SER A 349 15.43 11.92 -5.89
N LEU A 350 16.24 12.25 -6.90
CA LEU A 350 17.44 11.49 -7.23
C LEU A 350 18.45 11.56 -6.08
N LYS A 351 18.74 12.76 -5.56
CA LYS A 351 19.67 12.97 -4.45
C LYS A 351 19.25 12.17 -3.21
N TYR A 352 17.97 12.20 -2.85
CA TYR A 352 17.45 11.42 -1.74
C TYR A 352 17.58 9.90 -2.00
N SER A 353 17.19 9.45 -3.19
CA SER A 353 17.31 8.02 -3.54
C SER A 353 18.75 7.49 -3.53
N LEU A 354 19.73 8.33 -3.89
CA LEU A 354 21.16 8.02 -3.81
C LEU A 354 21.70 8.08 -2.37
N SER A 355 21.10 8.91 -1.52
CA SER A 355 21.50 9.05 -0.10
C SER A 355 21.00 7.91 0.77
N LEU A 356 19.90 7.27 0.38
CA LEU A 356 19.47 6.04 1.02
C LEU A 356 20.58 5.01 0.81
N PRO A 357 21.01 4.29 1.87
CA PRO A 357 21.93 3.17 1.68
C PRO A 357 21.33 2.31 0.59
N ALA A 358 22.17 1.86 -0.36
CA ALA A 358 21.76 0.87 -1.35
C ALA A 358 21.23 -0.32 -0.55
N TYR A 359 19.93 -0.33 -0.30
CA TYR A 359 19.26 -1.49 0.23
C TYR A 359 19.26 -2.43 -0.97
N GLU A 360 20.37 -3.17 -1.09
CA GLU A 360 20.58 -4.31 -1.95
C GLU A 360 19.54 -5.37 -1.55
N GLU A 361 18.26 -5.09 -1.78
CA GLU A 361 17.34 -6.15 -2.10
C GLU A 361 17.72 -6.59 -3.51
N ASN A 362 18.69 -7.52 -3.56
CA ASN A 362 19.18 -8.24 -4.71
C ASN A 362 18.21 -8.11 -5.88
N MET A 363 18.52 -7.18 -6.80
CA MET A 363 17.77 -7.00 -8.03
C MET A 363 18.11 -8.15 -8.99
N SER A 364 17.71 -9.37 -8.64
CA SER A 364 17.32 -10.29 -9.68
C SER A 364 15.94 -9.83 -10.18
N LYS A 365 15.88 -9.40 -11.44
CA LYS A 365 14.62 -9.27 -12.21
C LYS A 365 13.85 -10.61 -12.25
N GLU A 366 14.53 -11.69 -11.89
CA GLU A 366 14.01 -13.05 -11.78
C GLU A 366 13.70 -13.36 -10.32
N ARG A 367 12.43 -13.64 -10.04
CA ARG A 367 11.99 -14.11 -8.72
C ARG A 367 12.39 -15.57 -8.58
N ILE A 368 13.46 -15.84 -7.84
CA ILE A 368 13.91 -17.21 -7.57
C ILE A 368 12.97 -17.81 -6.53
N LEU A 369 12.47 -19.02 -6.80
CA LEU A 369 11.64 -19.74 -5.84
C LEU A 369 12.48 -20.15 -4.63
N THR A 370 12.20 -19.55 -3.47
CA THR A 370 12.85 -19.90 -2.20
C THR A 370 12.14 -21.05 -1.48
N LEU A 371 12.84 -21.72 -0.56
CA LEU A 371 12.29 -22.77 0.31
C LEU A 371 11.07 -22.30 1.12
N ASN A 372 10.99 -21.00 1.42
CA ASN A 372 9.87 -20.41 2.15
C ASN A 372 8.54 -20.57 1.40
N HIS A 373 8.55 -20.57 0.05
CA HIS A 373 7.33 -20.76 -0.73
C HIS A 373 6.82 -22.21 -0.70
N LEU A 374 7.71 -23.18 -0.44
CA LEU A 374 7.37 -24.61 -0.35
C LEU A 374 7.17 -25.09 1.09
N PHE A 375 7.36 -24.21 2.07
CA PHE A 375 7.29 -24.55 3.49
C PHE A 375 5.95 -25.21 3.88
N GLY A 376 4.83 -24.75 3.34
CA GLY A 376 3.52 -25.35 3.61
C GLY A 376 3.42 -26.79 3.12
N ALA A 377 3.94 -27.09 1.92
CA ALA A 377 3.96 -28.45 1.37
C ALA A 377 4.83 -29.40 2.21
N PHE A 378 6.03 -28.95 2.62
CA PHE A 378 6.90 -29.73 3.52
C PHE A 378 6.26 -29.93 4.90
N SER A 379 5.58 -28.92 5.43
CA SER A 379 4.88 -29.01 6.72
C SER A 379 3.77 -30.06 6.66
N ILE A 380 2.97 -30.09 5.58
CA ILE A 380 1.92 -31.10 5.39
C ILE A 380 2.54 -32.49 5.29
N LEU A 381 3.59 -32.67 4.48
CA LEU A 381 4.27 -33.95 4.34
C LEU A 381 4.79 -34.46 5.69
N PHE A 382 5.48 -33.61 6.45
CA PHE A 382 6.00 -33.96 7.77
C PHE A 382 4.87 -34.34 8.74
N SER A 383 3.81 -33.54 8.79
CA SER A 383 2.65 -33.83 9.64
C SER A 383 1.98 -35.17 9.28
N GLY A 384 1.85 -35.47 7.99
CA GLY A 384 1.29 -36.73 7.51
C GLY A 384 2.14 -37.94 7.87
N LEU A 385 3.48 -37.82 7.76
CA LEU A 385 4.41 -38.87 8.18
C LEU A 385 4.34 -39.11 9.70
N VAL A 386 4.26 -38.06 10.50
CA VAL A 386 4.11 -38.17 11.97
C VAL A 386 2.80 -38.87 12.32
N ILE A 387 1.69 -38.48 11.71
CA ILE A 387 0.38 -39.13 11.95
C ILE A 387 0.43 -40.61 11.55
N SER A 388 0.97 -40.92 10.38
CA SER A 388 1.12 -42.31 9.91
C SER A 388 1.97 -43.14 10.87
N PHE A 389 3.08 -42.59 11.36
CA PHE A 389 3.94 -43.26 12.34
C PHE A 389 3.23 -43.49 13.68
N LEU A 390 2.44 -42.53 14.16
CA LEU A 390 1.66 -42.67 15.39
C LEU A 390 0.55 -43.74 15.26
N VAL A 391 -0.13 -43.80 14.11
CA VAL A 391 -1.12 -44.85 13.84
C VAL A 391 -0.46 -46.23 13.82
N PHE A 392 0.67 -46.36 13.13
CA PHE A 392 1.44 -47.60 13.09
C PHE A 392 1.90 -48.05 14.49
N LEU A 393 2.42 -47.13 15.31
CA LEU A 393 2.76 -47.41 16.70
C LEU A 393 1.53 -47.87 17.51
N GLY A 394 0.39 -47.20 17.33
CA GLY A 394 -0.86 -47.59 17.96
C GLY A 394 -1.32 -49.00 17.60
N GLU A 395 -1.21 -49.37 16.32
CA GLU A 395 -1.51 -50.73 15.85
C GLU A 395 -0.57 -51.77 16.46
N VAL A 396 0.74 -51.49 16.50
CA VAL A 396 1.74 -52.39 17.11
C VAL A 396 1.47 -52.59 18.60
N ILE A 397 1.20 -51.51 19.33
CA ILE A 397 0.90 -51.57 20.77
C ILE A 397 -0.41 -52.34 21.01
N SER A 398 -1.46 -52.05 20.24
CA SER A 398 -2.75 -52.74 20.34
C SER A 398 -2.59 -54.25 20.12
N ASN A 399 -1.84 -54.63 19.09
CA ASN A 399 -1.59 -56.03 18.74
C ASN A 399 -0.67 -56.74 19.76
N TYR A 400 0.26 -56.02 20.39
CA TYR A 400 1.05 -56.54 21.51
C TYR A 400 0.17 -56.83 22.73
N ILE A 401 -0.69 -55.87 23.12
CA ILE A 401 -1.59 -56.02 24.27
C ILE A 401 -2.54 -57.20 24.07
N THR A 402 -3.19 -57.29 22.90
CA THR A 402 -4.12 -58.40 22.57
C THR A 402 -3.45 -59.77 22.44
N ARG A 403 -2.13 -59.85 22.26
CA ARG A 403 -1.39 -61.12 22.31
C ARG A 403 -0.95 -61.52 23.72
N THR A 404 -0.83 -60.56 24.63
CA THR A 404 -0.40 -60.80 26.02
C THR A 404 -1.56 -61.04 27.00
N THR A 405 -2.78 -60.63 26.63
CA THR A 405 -4.04 -61.02 27.29
C THR A 405 -4.63 -62.26 26.64
#